data_AF-A0A932I7I0-F1
#
_entry.id   AF-A0A932I7I0-F1
#
_cell.length_a   1.000
_cell.length_b   1.000
_cell.length_c   1.000
_cell.angle_alpha   90.00
_cell.angle_beta   90.00
_cell.angle_gamma   90.00
#
_symmetry.space_group_name_H-M   'P 1'
#
loop_
_entity.id
_entity.type
_entity.pdbx_description
1 polymer ?
#
loop_
_entity_poly.entity_id
_entity_poly.type
_entity_poly.pdbx_seq_one_letter_code
_entity_poly.pdbx_strand_id
1 'polypeptide(L)'
;MKLDLASFRPLNVQRATEGFNCYDNQPLTYWTTALAGEVGELCNMIKKMQRVERGGVDGGSSYTAKDITKEMLKEEIGGIAIYLDLLASLLDISLEEAVIDTFNSKSEKYGFSQFVK
;
A
#
# COMPACT_ATOMS: atom_id res chain seq x y z
N MET A 1 1.99 12.44 16.39
CA MET A 1 3.03 11.38 16.37
C MET A 1 3.59 11.32 14.96
N LYS A 2 4.90 11.29 14.78
CA LYS A 2 5.53 11.05 13.47
C LYS A 2 5.55 9.54 13.24
N LEU A 3 5.15 9.07 12.06
CA LEU A 3 5.24 7.66 11.72
C LEU A 3 6.71 7.32 11.43
N ASP A 4 7.19 6.26 12.07
CA ASP A 4 8.52 5.67 11.93
C ASP A 4 8.30 4.19 11.60
N LEU A 5 8.93 3.67 10.54
CA LEU A 5 8.57 2.33 10.02
C LEU A 5 9.00 1.23 10.99
N ALA A 6 10.15 1.39 11.63
CA ALA A 6 10.61 0.47 12.67
C ALA A 6 9.65 0.42 13.87
N SER A 7 9.18 1.57 14.34
CA SER A 7 8.22 1.66 15.46
C SER A 7 6.79 1.28 15.06
N PHE A 8 6.44 1.40 13.79
CA PHE A 8 5.12 1.07 13.27
C PHE A 8 4.89 -0.44 13.19
N ARG A 9 5.90 -1.22 12.76
CA ARG A 9 5.74 -2.66 12.53
C ARG A 9 5.22 -3.43 13.75
N PRO A 10 5.76 -3.26 14.98
CA PRO A 10 5.24 -3.98 16.14
C PRO A 10 3.75 -3.70 16.40
N LEU A 11 3.31 -2.46 16.23
CA LEU A 11 1.90 -2.08 16.39
C LEU A 11 1.02 -2.70 15.29
N ASN A 12 1.52 -2.73 14.06
CA ASN A 12 0.79 -3.27 12.93
C ASN A 12 0.62 -4.80 13.04
N VAL A 13 1.71 -5.51 13.38
CA VAL A 13 1.71 -6.95 13.67
C VAL A 13 0.78 -7.25 14.84
N GLN A 14 0.90 -6.51 15.95
CA GLN A 14 0.03 -6.70 17.11
C GLN A 14 -1.45 -6.56 16.72
N ARG A 15 -1.81 -5.53 15.94
CA ARG A 15 -3.18 -5.35 15.45
C ARG A 15 -3.64 -6.50 14.55
N ALA A 16 -2.76 -7.04 13.71
CA ALA A 16 -3.07 -8.18 12.85
C ALA A 16 -3.24 -9.49 13.65
N THR A 17 -2.45 -9.69 14.71
CA THR A 17 -2.53 -10.85 15.60
C THR A 17 -3.74 -10.76 16.52
N GLU A 18 -3.94 -9.66 17.23
CA GLU A 18 -4.92 -9.56 18.31
C GLU A 18 -6.28 -9.01 17.81
N GLY A 19 -6.25 -8.06 16.87
CA GLY A 19 -7.46 -7.39 16.38
C GLY A 19 -8.13 -8.17 15.26
N PHE A 20 -7.37 -8.51 14.22
CA PHE A 20 -7.89 -9.25 13.06
C PHE A 20 -7.74 -10.77 13.18
N ASN A 21 -6.94 -11.26 14.14
CA ASN A 21 -6.68 -12.69 14.35
C ASN A 21 -6.30 -13.42 13.05
N CYS A 22 -5.38 -12.83 12.29
CA CYS A 22 -4.97 -13.36 10.99
C CYS A 22 -3.46 -13.55 10.84
N TYR A 23 -2.62 -12.84 11.61
CA TYR A 23 -1.16 -12.82 11.44
C TYR A 23 -0.53 -14.22 11.42
N ASP A 24 -0.83 -15.04 12.43
CA ASP A 24 -0.20 -16.35 12.63
C ASP A 24 -0.94 -17.53 11.98
N ASN A 25 -2.13 -17.29 11.40
CA ASN A 25 -3.01 -18.36 10.93
C ASN A 25 -3.40 -18.27 9.45
N GLN A 26 -3.00 -17.22 8.74
CA GLN A 26 -3.22 -17.07 7.31
C GLN A 26 -1.96 -17.40 6.49
N PRO A 27 -2.10 -18.09 5.34
CA PRO A 27 -0.96 -18.40 4.48
C PRO A 27 -0.40 -17.13 3.84
N LEU A 28 0.86 -17.15 3.41
CA LEU A 28 1.49 -16.03 2.71
C LEU A 28 0.66 -15.53 1.49
N THR A 29 -0.03 -16.44 0.81
CA THR A 29 -0.93 -16.11 -0.30
C THR A 29 -2.02 -15.12 0.10
N TYR A 30 -2.60 -15.27 1.30
CA TYR A 30 -3.60 -14.34 1.84
C TYR A 30 -3.07 -12.90 1.84
N TRP A 31 -1.86 -12.71 2.37
CA TRP A 31 -1.21 -11.40 2.50
C TRP A 31 -0.86 -10.79 1.15
N THR A 32 -0.36 -11.61 0.21
CA THR A 32 -0.10 -11.13 -1.15
C THR A 32 -1.38 -10.71 -1.87
N THR A 33 -2.48 -11.44 -1.67
CA THR A 33 -3.78 -11.09 -2.25
C THR A 33 -4.44 -9.90 -1.57
N ALA A 34 -4.24 -9.72 -0.26
CA ALA A 34 -4.73 -8.55 0.47
C ALA A 34 -4.03 -7.28 -0.03
N LEU A 35 -2.70 -7.30 -0.14
CA LEU A 35 -1.94 -6.21 -0.76
C LEU A 35 -2.41 -5.92 -2.19
N ALA A 36 -2.59 -6.97 -3.01
CA ALA A 36 -3.09 -6.80 -4.37
C ALA A 36 -4.51 -6.24 -4.42
N GLY A 37 -5.34 -6.51 -3.41
CA GLY A 37 -6.69 -5.96 -3.25
C GLY A 37 -6.65 -4.44 -3.15
N GLU A 38 -5.92 -3.90 -2.16
CA GLU A 38 -5.77 -2.46 -1.94
C GLU A 38 -5.18 -1.75 -3.16
N VAL A 39 -4.15 -2.35 -3.80
CA VAL A 39 -3.59 -1.84 -5.07
C VAL A 39 -4.66 -1.82 -6.17
N GLY A 40 -5.45 -2.89 -6.26
CA GLY A 40 -6.52 -3.03 -7.24
C GLY A 40 -7.64 -2.00 -7.05
N GLU A 41 -8.01 -1.68 -5.82
CA GLU A 41 -9.01 -0.66 -5.49
C GLU A 41 -8.52 0.74 -5.88
N LEU A 42 -7.27 1.08 -5.52
CA LEU A 42 -6.62 2.31 -5.97
C LEU A 42 -6.58 2.41 -7.51
N CYS A 43 -6.12 1.35 -8.18
CA CYS A 43 -6.07 1.30 -9.64
C CYS A 43 -7.46 1.45 -10.27
N ASN A 44 -8.49 0.82 -9.71
CA ASN A 44 -9.84 0.91 -10.22
C ASN A 44 -10.41 2.33 -10.09
N MET A 45 -10.15 3.01 -8.97
CA MET A 45 -10.54 4.39 -8.79
C MET A 45 -9.91 5.32 -9.81
N ILE A 46 -8.58 5.28 -9.95
CA ILE A 46 -7.84 6.10 -10.93
C ILE A 46 -8.34 5.83 -12.36
N LYS A 47 -8.52 4.56 -12.73
CA LYS A 47 -9.07 4.16 -14.03
C LYS A 47 -10.45 4.76 -14.27
N LYS A 48 -11.35 4.76 -13.28
CA LYS A 48 -12.69 5.35 -13.42
C LYS A 48 -12.63 6.86 -13.62
N MET A 49 -11.82 7.56 -12.83
CA MET A 49 -11.61 9.01 -12.98
C MET A 49 -11.13 9.37 -14.39
N GLN A 50 -10.07 8.70 -14.85
CA GLN A 50 -9.50 8.96 -16.18
C GLN A 50 -10.44 8.56 -17.31
N ARG A 51 -11.21 7.49 -17.16
CA ARG A 51 -12.23 7.09 -18.16
C ARG A 51 -13.23 8.23 -18.40
N VAL A 52 -13.73 8.86 -17.33
CA VAL A 52 -14.70 9.96 -17.43
C VAL A 52 -14.04 11.24 -17.95
N GLU A 53 -12.84 11.57 -17.50
CA GLU A 53 -12.05 12.70 -18.02
C GLU A 53 -11.82 12.60 -19.53
N ARG A 54 -11.72 11.38 -20.06
CA ARG A 54 -11.56 11.09 -21.49
C ARG A 54 -12.88 10.92 -22.25
N GLY A 55 -14.02 11.29 -21.65
CA GLY A 55 -15.35 11.24 -22.28
C GLY A 55 -16.02 9.87 -22.28
N GLY A 56 -15.48 8.91 -21.52
CA GLY A 56 -16.09 7.60 -21.33
C GLY A 56 -17.23 7.60 -20.31
N VAL A 57 -17.94 6.47 -20.24
CA VAL A 57 -19.12 6.31 -19.37
C VAL A 57 -18.73 6.33 -17.88
N ASP A 58 -19.49 7.08 -17.09
CA ASP A 58 -19.40 7.04 -15.64
C ASP A 58 -20.26 5.91 -15.06
N GLY A 59 -19.68 4.70 -14.96
CA GLY A 59 -20.36 3.51 -14.45
C GLY A 59 -19.59 2.77 -13.36
N GLY A 60 -20.33 2.11 -12.48
CA GLY A 60 -19.83 1.24 -11.41
C GLY A 60 -20.96 0.76 -10.50
N SER A 61 -20.81 -0.42 -9.91
CA SER A 61 -21.82 -1.03 -9.02
C SER A 61 -21.76 -0.49 -7.58
N SER A 62 -20.58 -0.11 -7.10
CA SER A 62 -20.38 0.37 -5.71
C SER A 62 -20.21 1.88 -5.63
N TYR A 63 -19.40 2.45 -6.51
CA TYR A 63 -19.14 3.89 -6.64
C TYR A 63 -18.84 4.23 -8.10
N THR A 64 -19.04 5.47 -8.50
CA THR A 64 -18.67 6.00 -9.82
C THR A 64 -17.56 7.05 -9.69
N ALA A 65 -17.07 7.60 -10.80
CA ALA A 65 -15.96 8.56 -10.79
C ALA A 65 -16.29 9.82 -10.00
N LYS A 66 -17.55 10.26 -10.01
CA LYS A 66 -18.02 11.45 -9.27
C LYS A 66 -17.94 11.28 -7.74
N ASP A 67 -17.99 10.04 -7.27
CA ASP A 67 -17.99 9.71 -5.84
C ASP A 67 -16.55 9.64 -5.29
N ILE A 68 -15.55 9.50 -6.17
CA ILE A 68 -14.15 9.32 -5.78
C ILE A 68 -13.58 10.62 -5.22
N THR A 69 -13.19 10.58 -3.96
CA THR A 69 -12.55 11.69 -3.25
C THR A 69 -11.06 11.42 -3.01
N LYS A 70 -10.32 12.46 -2.61
CA LYS A 70 -8.93 12.29 -2.18
C LYS A 70 -8.84 11.43 -0.92
N GLU A 71 -9.85 11.47 -0.07
CA GLU A 71 -9.94 10.68 1.15
C GLU A 71 -10.02 9.19 0.84
N MET A 72 -10.83 8.79 -0.15
CA MET A 72 -10.88 7.40 -0.62
C MET A 72 -9.51 6.95 -1.17
N LEU A 73 -8.86 7.76 -2.00
CA LEU A 73 -7.52 7.43 -2.51
C LEU A 73 -6.49 7.30 -1.37
N LYS A 74 -6.58 8.15 -0.35
CA LYS A 74 -5.71 8.08 0.83
C LYS A 74 -5.93 6.81 1.63
N GLU A 75 -7.16 6.34 1.73
CA GLU A 75 -7.51 5.10 2.42
C GLU A 75 -6.79 3.91 1.78
N GLU A 76 -6.94 3.73 0.46
CA GLU A 76 -6.26 2.63 -0.25
C GLU A 76 -4.74 2.76 -0.21
N ILE A 77 -4.19 3.96 -0.39
CA ILE A 77 -2.73 4.16 -0.28
C ILE A 77 -2.23 3.79 1.12
N GLY A 78 -3.01 4.11 2.15
CA GLY A 78 -2.75 3.70 3.53
C GLY A 78 -2.81 2.18 3.70
N GLY A 79 -3.84 1.54 3.16
CA GLY A 79 -4.01 0.09 3.16
C GLY A 79 -2.86 -0.64 2.47
N ILE A 80 -2.42 -0.15 1.31
CA ILE A 80 -1.23 -0.65 0.60
C ILE A 80 -0.01 -0.63 1.51
N ALA A 81 0.27 0.49 2.18
CA ALA A 81 1.42 0.61 3.07
C ALA A 81 1.32 -0.34 4.28
N ILE A 82 0.12 -0.48 4.86
CA ILE A 82 -0.17 -1.37 5.99
C ILE A 82 0.10 -2.84 5.61
N TYR A 83 -0.44 -3.30 4.49
CA TYR A 83 -0.29 -4.69 4.05
C TYR A 83 1.11 -4.98 3.50
N LEU A 84 1.77 -3.99 2.89
CA LEU A 84 3.16 -4.13 2.47
C LEU A 84 4.09 -4.34 3.68
N ASP A 85 3.88 -3.61 4.77
CA ASP A 85 4.63 -3.80 6.02
C ASP A 85 4.36 -5.17 6.66
N LEU A 86 3.09 -5.61 6.71
CA LEU A 86 2.76 -6.96 7.22
C LEU A 86 3.38 -8.07 6.38
N LEU A 87 3.33 -7.93 5.05
CA LEU A 87 3.97 -8.88 4.14
C LEU A 87 5.49 -8.90 4.32
N ALA A 88 6.13 -7.74 4.44
CA ALA A 88 7.56 -7.65 4.71
C ALA A 88 7.92 -8.31 6.05
N SER A 89 7.12 -8.08 7.10
CA SER A 89 7.28 -8.70 8.41
C SER A 89 7.21 -10.24 8.34
N LEU A 90 6.24 -10.79 7.62
CA LEU A 90 6.08 -12.24 7.44
C LEU A 90 7.20 -12.89 6.61
N LEU A 91 7.91 -12.10 5.81
CA LEU A 91 9.06 -12.52 5.01
C LEU A 91 10.40 -12.29 5.72
N ASP A 92 10.37 -11.81 6.97
CA ASP A 92 11.57 -11.41 7.72
C ASP A 92 12.40 -10.32 7.00
N ILE A 93 11.70 -9.35 6.39
CA ILE A 93 12.29 -8.23 5.66
C ILE A 93 12.00 -6.92 6.39
N SER A 94 13.05 -6.13 6.64
CA SER A 94 12.89 -4.74 7.06
C SER A 94 12.39 -3.89 5.90
N LEU A 95 11.14 -3.42 5.97
CA LEU A 95 10.59 -2.54 4.94
C LEU A 95 11.38 -1.22 4.84
N GLU A 96 11.90 -0.71 5.95
CA GLU A 96 12.68 0.52 5.98
C GLU A 96 13.99 0.38 5.20
N GLU A 97 14.76 -0.67 5.49
CA GLU A 97 16.02 -0.97 4.79
C GLU A 97 15.76 -1.24 3.31
N ALA A 98 14.72 -2.04 2.99
CA ALA A 98 14.37 -2.34 1.61
C ALA A 98 14.03 -1.07 0.79
N VAL A 99 13.35 -0.09 1.40
CA VAL A 99 13.05 1.20 0.76
C VAL A 99 14.33 2.02 0.59
N ILE A 100 15.16 2.14 1.63
CA ILE A 100 16.42 2.92 1.59
C ILE A 100 17.34 2.37 0.49
N ASP A 101 17.60 1.06 0.51
CA ASP A 101 18.50 0.40 -0.42
C ASP A 101 18.01 0.52 -1.86
N THR A 102 16.72 0.25 -2.09
CA THR A 102 16.13 0.34 -3.42
C THR A 102 16.16 1.77 -3.94
N PHE A 103 15.79 2.75 -3.11
CA PHE A 103 15.78 4.15 -3.50
C PHE A 103 17.20 4.63 -3.85
N ASN A 104 18.17 4.39 -2.96
CA ASN A 104 19.56 4.83 -3.15
C ASN A 104 20.21 4.14 -4.36
N SER A 105 19.98 2.84 -4.56
CA SER A 105 20.47 2.12 -5.74
C SER A 105 19.90 2.67 -7.05
N LYS A 106 18.61 3.06 -7.07
CA LYS A 106 18.01 3.69 -8.26
C LYS A 106 18.57 5.08 -8.49
N SER A 107 18.75 5.88 -7.44
CA SER A 107 19.38 7.21 -7.55
C SER A 107 20.78 7.11 -8.14
N GLU A 108 21.61 6.19 -7.65
CA GLU A 108 22.94 5.94 -8.20
C GLU A 108 22.88 5.51 -9.66
N LYS A 109 22.03 4.51 -9.98
CA LYS A 109 21.87 3.98 -11.34
C LYS A 109 21.55 5.07 -12.38
N TYR A 110 20.75 6.07 -12.00
CA TYR A 110 20.28 7.12 -12.90
C TYR A 110 21.01 8.46 -12.71
N GLY A 111 22.02 8.54 -11.84
CA GLY A 111 22.79 9.75 -11.59
C GLY A 111 22.02 10.86 -10.87
N PHE A 112 21.06 10.50 -10.01
CA PHE A 112 20.29 11.46 -9.21
C PHE A 112 21.03 11.85 -7.92
N SER A 113 20.78 13.06 -7.43
CA SER A 113 21.44 13.61 -6.23
C SER A 113 20.69 13.33 -4.93
N GLN A 114 19.49 12.73 -5.01
CA GLN A 114 18.64 12.44 -3.86
C GLN A 114 19.01 11.08 -3.27
N PHE A 115 19.36 11.07 -1.99
CA PHE A 115 19.61 9.85 -1.22
C PHE A 115 18.87 9.93 0.10
N VAL A 116 18.34 8.79 0.54
CA VAL A 116 17.84 8.64 1.90
C VAL A 116 19.04 8.29 2.78
N LYS A 117 19.18 9.02 3.89
CA LYS A 117 20.24 8.83 4.89
C LYS A 117 19.73 8.05 6.07
#